data_AF-A0A3D5Y1H6-F1
#
_entry.id   AF-A0A3D5Y1H6-F1
#
_cell.length_a   1.000
_cell.length_b   1.000
_cell.length_c   1.000
_cell.angle_alpha   90.00
_cell.angle_beta   90.00
_cell.angle_gamma   90.00
#
_symmetry.space_group_name_H-M   'P 1'
#
loop_
_entity.id
_entity.type
_entity.pdbx_description
1 polymer ?
#
loop_
_entity_poly.entity_id
_entity_poly.type
_entity_poly.pdbx_seq_one_letter_code
_entity_poly.pdbx_strand_id
1 'polypeptide(L)'
;MSQVIPELDHKGLRQFALIFAAIVVTVFGIVIPLLAGHGFVWIPWAIGGVFATWGLLAPATVRPFYRLWMRFGMVMSAIVNRVVLGIVFYLILLPFGLVFRVRGVDPLRRKWDPKSSSYRVIADDQDPKHMERPF
;
A
#
# COMPACT_ATOMS: atom_id res chain seq x y z
N MET A 1 7.99 12.92 5.30
CA MET A 1 6.92 13.69 4.65
C MET A 1 5.65 13.53 5.48
N SER A 2 5.27 14.55 6.25
CA SER A 2 3.98 14.57 6.94
C SER A 2 2.87 14.60 5.87
N GLN A 3 2.05 13.55 5.84
CA GLN A 3 0.86 13.50 4.99
C GLN A 3 -0.11 14.57 5.49
N VAL A 4 -0.11 15.75 4.85
CA VAL A 4 -1.05 16.83 5.18
C VAL A 4 -2.39 16.44 4.58
N ILE A 5 -3.41 16.28 5.42
CA ILE A 5 -4.77 15.99 4.95
C ILE A 5 -5.24 17.20 4.15
N PRO A 6 -5.53 17.07 2.84
CA PRO A 6 -5.97 18.20 2.03
C PRO A 6 -7.33 18.68 2.54
N GLU A 7 -7.48 19.99 2.70
CA GLU A 7 -8.78 20.57 3.05
C GLU A 7 -9.67 20.54 1.80
N LEU A 8 -10.80 19.83 1.90
CA LEU A 8 -11.76 19.71 0.80
C LEU A 8 -12.73 20.89 0.80
N ASP A 9 -13.00 21.41 -0.40
CA ASP A 9 -14.10 22.34 -0.63
C ASP A 9 -15.47 21.67 -0.44
N HIS A 10 -16.55 22.45 -0.36
CA HIS A 10 -17.92 21.97 -0.17
C HIS A 10 -18.33 20.90 -1.19
N LYS A 11 -17.90 21.04 -2.46
CA LYS A 11 -18.13 20.01 -3.49
C LYS A 11 -17.39 18.70 -3.19
N GLY A 12 -16.14 18.78 -2.73
CA GLY A 12 -15.33 17.61 -2.38
C GLY A 12 -15.91 16.84 -1.19
N LEU A 13 -16.45 17.55 -0.18
CA LEU A 13 -17.10 16.92 0.97
C LEU A 13 -18.39 16.19 0.61
N ARG A 14 -19.18 16.75 -0.32
CA ARG A 14 -20.36 16.07 -0.88
C ARG A 14 -19.96 14.79 -1.61
N GLN A 15 -18.95 14.89 -2.48
CA GLN A 15 -18.45 13.74 -3.23
C GLN A 15 -17.92 12.64 -2.30
N PHE A 16 -17.18 13.01 -1.25
CA PHE A 16 -16.72 12.06 -0.24
C PHE A 16 -17.89 11.34 0.43
N ALA A 17 -18.91 12.08 0.90
CA ALA A 17 -20.07 11.48 1.56
C ALA A 17 -20.85 10.55 0.63
N LEU A 18 -21.01 10.92 -0.65
CA LEU A 18 -21.67 10.09 -1.66
C LEU A 18 -20.87 8.82 -1.99
N ILE A 19 -19.55 8.94 -2.16
CA ILE A 19 -18.69 7.77 -2.38
C ILE A 19 -18.73 6.83 -1.17
N PHE A 20 -18.64 7.38 0.05
CA PHE A 20 -18.72 6.60 1.27
C PHE A 20 -20.07 5.88 1.39
N ALA A 21 -21.18 6.59 1.16
CA ALA A 21 -22.51 6.00 1.15
C ALA A 21 -22.66 4.90 0.09
N ALA A 22 -22.17 5.13 -1.14
CA ALA A 22 -22.20 4.15 -2.21
C ALA A 22 -21.41 2.89 -1.84
N ILE A 23 -20.20 3.04 -1.31
CA ILE A 23 -19.39 1.90 -0.86
C ILE A 23 -20.12 1.12 0.24
N VAL A 24 -20.71 1.80 1.22
CA VAL A 24 -21.45 1.13 2.31
C VAL A 24 -22.63 0.32 1.76
N VAL A 25 -23.45 0.91 0.88
CA VAL A 25 -24.61 0.22 0.30
C VAL A 25 -24.18 -0.92 -0.60
N THR A 26 -23.21 -0.72 -1.48
CA THR A 26 -22.79 -1.76 -2.43
C THR A 26 -22.08 -2.90 -1.72
N VAL A 27 -21.10 -2.63 -0.86
CA VAL A 27 -20.32 -3.69 -0.21
C VAL A 27 -21.15 -4.42 0.84
N PHE A 28 -21.77 -3.68 1.77
CA PHE A 28 -22.47 -4.30 2.89
C PHE A 28 -23.94 -4.63 2.59
N GLY A 29 -24.58 -3.89 1.67
CA GLY A 29 -25.98 -4.11 1.32
C GLY A 29 -26.19 -5.07 0.16
N ILE A 30 -25.19 -5.27 -0.71
CA ILE A 30 -25.32 -6.12 -1.90
C ILE A 30 -24.28 -7.24 -1.89
N VAL A 31 -22.98 -6.92 -1.90
CA VAL A 31 -21.91 -7.91 -2.09
C VAL A 31 -21.84 -8.92 -0.95
N ILE A 32 -21.80 -8.47 0.31
CA ILE A 32 -21.72 -9.36 1.47
C ILE A 32 -22.98 -10.23 1.61
N PRO A 33 -24.22 -9.69 1.56
CA PRO A 33 -25.42 -10.52 1.66
C PRO A 33 -25.52 -11.56 0.55
N LEU A 34 -25.14 -11.19 -0.68
CA LEU A 34 -25.12 -12.10 -1.83
C LEU A 34 -24.11 -13.25 -1.65
N LEU A 35 -22.91 -12.95 -1.16
CA LEU A 35 -21.86 -13.96 -0.91
C LEU A 35 -22.17 -14.84 0.31
N ALA A 36 -22.80 -14.26 1.34
CA ALA A 36 -23.15 -14.96 2.57
C ALA A 36 -24.47 -15.73 2.47
N GLY A 37 -25.21 -15.63 1.35
CA GLY A 37 -26.53 -16.23 1.18
C GLY A 37 -27.58 -15.69 2.16
N HIS A 38 -27.34 -14.53 2.76
CA HIS A 38 -28.28 -13.89 3.68
C HIS A 38 -29.33 -13.10 2.88
N GLY A 39 -30.55 -13.03 3.42
CA GLY A 39 -31.63 -12.21 2.84
C GLY A 39 -31.32 -10.71 2.85
N PHE A 40 -32.26 -9.91 2.35
CA PHE A 40 -32.11 -8.46 2.25
C PHE A 40 -31.78 -7.81 3.61
N VAL A 41 -30.57 -7.26 3.74
CA VAL A 41 -30.12 -6.54 4.95
C VAL A 41 -30.43 -5.06 4.76
N TRP A 42 -31.39 -4.54 5.54
CA TRP A 42 -31.85 -3.15 5.45
C TRP A 42 -30.88 -2.12 6.08
N ILE A 43 -30.03 -2.57 7.01
CA ILE A 43 -29.13 -1.70 7.81
C ILE A 43 -28.15 -0.90 6.91
N PRO A 44 -27.43 -1.50 5.94
CA PRO A 44 -26.54 -0.76 5.03
C PRO A 44 -27.27 0.30 4.19
N TRP A 45 -28.51 0.03 3.79
CA TRP A 45 -29.34 0.98 3.04
C TRP A 45 -29.74 2.17 3.89
N ALA A 46 -30.12 1.94 5.15
CA ALA A 46 -30.42 3.01 6.10
C ALA A 46 -29.18 3.89 6.37
N ILE A 47 -28.02 3.28 6.64
CA ILE A 47 -26.77 4.01 6.92
C ILE A 47 -26.33 4.80 5.69
N GLY A 48 -26.35 4.17 4.50
CA GLY A 48 -26.00 4.83 3.25
C GLY A 48 -26.93 5.99 2.92
N GLY A 49 -28.24 5.81 3.11
CA GLY A 49 -29.24 6.86 2.93
C GLY A 49 -29.00 8.05 3.87
N VAL A 50 -28.76 7.79 5.15
CA VAL A 50 -28.43 8.85 6.13
C VAL A 50 -27.17 9.61 5.73
N PHE A 51 -26.09 8.91 5.36
CA PHE A 51 -24.84 9.55 4.95
C PHE A 51 -24.96 10.33 3.64
N ALA A 52 -25.68 9.81 2.65
CA ALA A 52 -25.93 10.51 1.39
C ALA A 52 -26.75 11.79 1.63
N THR A 53 -27.81 11.70 2.44
CA THR A 53 -28.69 12.83 2.77
C THR A 53 -27.96 13.89 3.60
N TRP A 54 -27.16 13.46 4.59
CA TRP A 54 -26.31 14.35 5.39
C TRP A 54 -25.27 15.06 4.51
N GLY A 55 -24.60 14.33 3.63
CA GLY A 55 -23.64 14.90 2.67
C GLY A 55 -24.25 15.99 1.79
N LEU A 56 -25.49 15.80 1.33
CA LEU A 56 -26.19 16.75 0.47
C LEU A 56 -26.69 17.98 1.24
N LEU A 57 -27.33 17.78 2.40
CA LEU A 57 -27.93 18.86 3.20
C LEU A 57 -26.90 19.72 3.92
N ALA A 58 -25.86 19.13 4.49
CA ALA A 58 -24.90 19.82 5.34
C ALA A 58 -23.47 19.32 5.13
N PRO A 59 -22.84 19.62 3.97
CA PRO A 59 -21.48 19.16 3.68
C PRO A 59 -20.43 19.73 4.64
N ALA A 60 -20.67 20.89 5.26
CA ALA A 60 -19.74 21.51 6.19
C ALA A 60 -19.57 20.70 7.49
N THR A 61 -20.61 20.02 7.98
CA THR A 61 -20.55 19.19 9.19
C THR A 61 -19.93 17.81 8.96
N VAL A 62 -19.74 17.41 7.70
CA VAL A 62 -19.01 16.18 7.31
C VAL A 62 -17.49 16.36 7.45
N ARG A 63 -16.98 17.59 7.50
CA ARG A 63 -15.55 17.92 7.64
C ARG A 63 -14.83 17.20 8.81
N PRO A 64 -15.32 17.25 10.06
CA PRO A 64 -14.66 16.55 11.18
C PRO A 64 -14.62 15.03 10.96
N PHE A 65 -15.69 14.45 10.42
CA PHE A 65 -15.74 13.03 10.10
C PHE A 65 -14.75 12.65 9.00
N TYR A 66 -14.69 13.43 7.92
CA TYR A 66 -13.68 13.27 6.86
C TYR A 66 -12.26 13.29 7.43
N ARG A 67 -11.95 14.28 8.28
CA ARG A 67 -10.61 14.40 8.88
C ARG A 67 -10.26 13.20 9.77
N LEU A 68 -11.23 12.69 10.55
CA LEU A 68 -11.03 11.48 11.35
C LEU A 68 -10.81 10.25 10.48
N TRP A 69 -11.61 10.08 9.44
CA TRP A 69 -11.48 8.97 8.48
C TRP A 69 -10.13 9.00 7.76
N MET A 70 -9.67 10.17 7.32
CA MET A 70 -8.36 10.32 6.70
C MET A 70 -7.21 10.01 7.67
N ARG A 71 -7.33 10.39 8.95
CA ARG A 71 -6.35 9.98 9.99
C ARG A 71 -6.28 8.48 10.13
N PHE A 72 -7.43 7.81 10.18
CA PHE A 72 -7.48 6.36 10.19
C PHE A 72 -6.81 5.75 8.95
N GLY A 73 -7.09 6.31 7.77
CA GLY A 73 -6.44 5.90 6.51
C GLY A 73 -4.92 6.03 6.54
N MET A 74 -4.37 7.08 7.16
CA MET A 74 -2.93 7.26 7.33
C MET A 74 -2.31 6.20 8.24
N VAL A 75 -2.95 5.89 9.37
CA VAL A 75 -2.49 4.83 10.28
C VAL A 75 -2.55 3.48 9.59
N MET A 76 -3.64 3.21 8.88
CA MET A 76 -3.81 1.98 8.10
C MET A 76 -2.72 1.86 7.04
N SER A 77 -2.44 2.92 6.29
CA SER A 77 -1.35 2.96 5.29
C SER A 77 0.01 2.64 5.91
N ALA A 78 0.32 3.18 7.09
CA ALA A 78 1.57 2.90 7.78
C ALA A 78 1.71 1.41 8.16
N ILE A 79 0.60 0.76 8.53
CA ILE A 79 0.57 -0.68 8.83
C ILE A 79 0.67 -1.48 7.54
N VAL A 80 -0.18 -1.20 6.55
CA VAL A 80 -0.25 -1.92 5.27
C VAL A 80 1.09 -1.89 4.56
N ASN A 81 1.77 -0.75 4.50
CA ASN A 81 3.08 -0.66 3.85
C ASN A 81 4.12 -1.60 4.51
N ARG A 82 4.12 -1.71 5.84
CA ARG A 82 5.01 -2.63 6.56
C ARG A 82 4.65 -4.09 6.33
N VAL A 83 3.34 -4.40 6.37
CA VAL A 83 2.83 -5.75 6.13
C VAL A 83 3.15 -6.19 4.71
N VAL A 84 2.85 -5.37 3.71
CA VAL A 84 3.14 -5.67 2.29
C VAL A 84 4.63 -5.86 2.08
N LEU A 85 5.49 -4.99 2.62
CA LEU A 85 6.93 -5.15 2.53
C LEU A 85 7.41 -6.44 3.20
N GLY A 86 6.84 -6.78 4.36
CA GLY A 86 7.07 -8.05 5.05
C GLY A 86 6.68 -9.24 4.18
N ILE A 87 5.48 -9.23 3.58
CA ILE A 87 5.01 -10.28 2.68
C ILE A 87 5.97 -10.45 1.50
N VAL A 88 6.35 -9.34 0.84
CA VAL A 88 7.31 -9.38 -0.27
C VAL A 88 8.65 -9.96 0.18
N PHE A 89 9.15 -9.56 1.34
CA PHE A 89 10.39 -10.09 1.88
C PHE A 89 10.30 -11.61 2.14
N TYR A 90 9.27 -12.07 2.84
CA TYR A 90 9.16 -13.48 3.23
C TYR A 90 8.73 -14.40 2.08
N LEU A 91 7.92 -13.93 1.13
CA LEU A 91 7.44 -14.76 0.01
C LEU A 91 8.32 -14.70 -1.23
N ILE A 92 9.09 -13.63 -1.42
CA ILE A 92 9.91 -13.46 -2.63
C ILE A 92 11.39 -13.45 -2.28
N LEU A 93 11.84 -12.49 -1.47
CA LEU A 93 13.28 -12.30 -1.23
C LEU A 93 13.90 -13.45 -0.41
N LEU A 94 13.22 -13.91 0.63
CA LEU A 94 13.67 -14.97 1.52
C LEU A 94 13.80 -16.32 0.79
N PRO A 95 12.80 -16.83 0.05
CA PRO A 95 12.96 -18.07 -0.69
C PRO A 95 14.00 -17.96 -1.80
N PHE A 96 14.13 -16.80 -2.46
CA PHE A 96 15.17 -16.58 -3.45
C PHE A 96 16.58 -16.69 -2.83
N GLY A 97 16.79 -16.08 -1.66
CA GLY A 97 18.03 -16.23 -0.90
C GLY A 97 18.26 -17.66 -0.41
N LEU A 98 17.21 -18.38 0.00
CA LEU A 98 17.30 -19.77 0.40
C LEU A 98 17.70 -20.68 -0.77
N VAL A 99 17.14 -20.46 -1.96
CA VAL A 99 17.49 -21.19 -3.19
C VAL A 99 18.96 -20.99 -3.52
N PHE A 100 19.49 -19.76 -3.46
CA PHE A 100 20.93 -19.53 -3.67
C PHE A 100 21.80 -20.21 -2.61
N ARG A 101 21.36 -20.18 -1.35
CA ARG A 101 22.07 -20.86 -0.26
C ARG A 101 22.13 -22.37 -0.47
N VAL A 102 21.04 -23.00 -0.88
CA VAL A 102 20.99 -24.45 -1.17
C VAL A 102 21.82 -24.78 -2.42
N ARG A 103 21.78 -23.94 -3.46
CA ARG A 103 22.63 -24.10 -4.65
C ARG A 103 24.11 -23.80 -4.41
N GLY A 104 24.48 -23.31 -3.22
CA GLY A 104 25.85 -22.96 -2.86
C GLY A 104 26.41 -21.75 -3.60
N VAL A 105 25.57 -21.03 -4.36
CA VAL A 105 25.96 -19.86 -5.14
C VAL A 105 26.03 -18.66 -4.20
N ASP A 106 27.23 -18.12 -4.03
CA ASP A 106 27.46 -16.89 -3.28
C ASP A 106 27.82 -15.75 -4.26
N PRO A 107 26.81 -15.04 -4.82
CA PRO A 107 27.05 -14.00 -5.81
C PRO A 107 27.83 -12.81 -5.24
N LEU A 108 27.85 -12.66 -3.91
CA LEU A 108 28.53 -11.57 -3.23
C LEU A 108 29.88 -11.99 -2.63
N ARG A 109 30.34 -13.22 -2.89
CA ARG A 109 31.64 -13.77 -2.43
C ARG A 109 31.94 -13.42 -0.96
N ARG A 110 30.93 -13.60 -0.10
CA ARG A 110 30.96 -13.20 1.32
C ARG A 110 31.63 -14.23 2.23
N LYS A 111 31.86 -15.45 1.74
CA LYS A 111 32.61 -16.47 2.49
C LYS A 111 34.03 -15.99 2.77
N TRP A 112 34.44 -16.12 4.04
CA TRP A 112 35.82 -15.85 4.46
C TRP A 112 36.75 -16.96 3.95
N ASP A 113 37.75 -16.57 3.19
CA ASP A 113 38.85 -17.40 2.70
C ASP A 113 40.16 -17.04 3.43
N PRO A 114 40.62 -17.87 4.39
CA PRO A 114 41.88 -17.66 5.10
C PRO A 114 43.13 -17.74 4.23
N LYS A 115 43.03 -18.36 3.03
CA LYS A 115 44.16 -18.51 2.11
C LYS A 115 44.26 -17.34 1.12
N SER A 116 43.26 -16.46 1.09
CA SER A 116 43.27 -15.28 0.24
C SER A 116 44.17 -14.19 0.82
N SER A 117 45.10 -13.69 0.01
CA SER A 117 45.96 -12.55 0.37
C SER A 117 45.19 -11.22 0.40
N SER A 118 44.08 -11.11 -0.34
CA SER A 118 43.22 -9.94 -0.35
C SER A 118 41.84 -10.24 -0.94
N TYR A 119 40.78 -9.67 -0.38
CA TYR A 119 39.42 -9.71 -0.94
C TYR A 119 39.16 -8.66 -2.01
N ARG A 120 40.15 -7.82 -2.35
CA ARG A 120 40.00 -6.82 -3.41
C ARG A 120 39.80 -7.52 -4.75
N VAL A 121 38.71 -7.19 -5.43
CA VAL A 121 38.52 -7.52 -6.83
C VAL A 121 39.36 -6.55 -7.64
N ILE A 122 40.35 -7.05 -8.36
CA ILE A 122 41.15 -6.23 -9.28
C ILE A 122 40.22 -5.77 -10.40
N ALA A 123 40.20 -4.47 -10.66
CA ALA A 123 39.43 -3.91 -11.77
C ALA A 123 39.97 -4.50 -13.08
N ASP A 124 39.06 -4.91 -13.97
CA ASP A 124 39.45 -5.35 -15.30
C ASP A 124 40.08 -4.19 -16.07
N ASP A 125 41.03 -4.49 -16.96
CA ASP A 125 41.72 -3.46 -17.76
C ASP A 125 40.75 -2.97 -18.85
N GLN A 126 39.97 -1.95 -18.50
CA GLN A 126 39.01 -1.33 -19.40
C GLN A 126 39.81 -0.53 -20.44
N ASP A 127 39.58 -0.81 -21.73
CA ASP A 127 40.18 -0.05 -22.84
C ASP A 127 39.97 1.45 -22.60
N PRO A 128 41.02 2.29 -22.57
CA PRO A 128 40.90 3.73 -22.39
C PRO A 128 39.91 4.39 -23.34
N LYS A 129 39.72 3.82 -24.53
CA LYS A 129 38.75 4.29 -25.53
C LYS A 129 37.30 4.16 -25.08
N HIS A 130 37.01 3.31 -24.10
CA HIS A 130 35.68 3.17 -23.52
C HIS A 130 35.20 4.48 -22.84
N MET A 131 36.14 5.33 -22.38
CA MET A 131 35.83 6.65 -21.84
C MET A 131 35.60 7.73 -22.91
N GLU A 132 35.91 7.46 -24.18
CA GLU A 132 35.68 8.42 -25.28
C GLU A 132 34.21 8.52 -25.67
N ARG A 133 33.38 7.53 -25.32
CA ARG A 133 31.93 7.53 -25.56
C ARG A 133 31.18 7.06 -24.31
N PRO A 134 30.94 7.98 -23.36
CA PRO A 134 30.37 7.62 -22.06
C PRO A 134 28.84 7.38 -22.08
N PHE A 135 28.19 7.46 -23.24
CA PHE A 135 26.74 7.27 -23.43
C PHE A 135 26.44 6.47 -24.71
#